data_AF-U1PUH5-F1
#
_entry.id   AF-U1PUH5-F1
#
_cell.length_a   1.000
_cell.length_b   1.000
_cell.length_c   1.000
_cell.angle_alpha   90.00
_cell.angle_beta   90.00
_cell.angle_gamma   90.00
#
_symmetry.space_group_name_H-M   'P 1'
#
loop_
_entity.id
_entity.type
_entity.pdbx_description
1 polymer ?
#
loop_
_entity_poly.entity_id
_entity_poly.type
_entity_poly.pdbx_seq_one_letter_code
_entity_poly.pdbx_strand_id
1 'polypeptide(L)' 'MDRDIAIGGVLMLAGFLLFLPGLRPNASLLWQATLVPAAALLTYGTYRVGTSNEGRAV' A
#
# COMPACT_ATOMS: atom_id res chain seq x y z
N MET A 1 -11.82 -5.82 15.84
CA MET A 1 -10.75 -5.56 14.87
C MET A 1 -10.40 -4.09 15.00
N ASP A 2 -9.17 -3.78 15.41
CA ASP A 2 -8.75 -2.39 15.59
C ASP A 2 -8.85 -1.64 14.26
N ARG A 3 -9.45 -0.45 14.30
CA ARG A 3 -9.80 0.33 13.11
C ARG A 3 -8.56 0.65 12.27
N ASP A 4 -7.41 0.82 12.91
CA ASP A 4 -6.15 1.12 12.25
C ASP A 4 -5.57 -0.08 11.49
N ILE A 5 -5.71 -1.30 12.04
CA ILE A 5 -5.33 -2.54 11.36
C ILE A 5 -6.23 -2.74 10.13
N ALA A 6 -7.54 -2.49 10.28
CA ALA A 6 -8.49 -2.61 9.18
C ALA A 6 -8.17 -1.65 8.03
N ILE A 7 -7.98 -0.37 8.35
CA ILE A 7 -7.63 0.66 7.37
C ILE A 7 -6.28 0.36 6.73
N GLY A 8 -5.26 0.04 7.53
CA GLY A 8 -3.93 -0.29 7.05
C GLY A 8 -3.94 -1.51 6.10
N GLY A 9 -4.65 -2.57 6.47
CA GLY A 9 -4.82 -3.76 5.62
C GLY A 9 -5.52 -3.45 4.29
N VAL A 10 -6.57 -2.62 4.29
CA VAL A 10 -7.25 -2.19 3.05
C VAL A 10 -6.31 -1.37 2.16
N LEU A 11 -5.53 -0.46 2.75
CA LEU A 11 -4.53 0.33 2.00
C LEU A 11 -3.45 -0.56 1.39
N MET A 12 -2.99 -1.58 2.11
CA MET A 12 -2.02 -2.55 1.60
C MET A 12 -2.60 -3.32 0.41
N LEU A 13 -3.83 -3.83 0.51
CA LEU A 13 -4.50 -4.53 -0.59
C LEU A 13 -4.71 -3.62 -1.80
N ALA A 14 -5.20 -2.40 -1.59
CA ALA A 14 -5.41 -1.43 -2.65
C ALA A 14 -4.09 -1.05 -3.35
N GLY A 15 -3.05 -0.77 -2.57
CA GLY A 15 -1.71 -0.45 -3.07
C GLY A 15 -1.12 -1.61 -3.87
N PHE A 16 -1.22 -2.85 -3.36
CA PHE A 16 -0.74 -4.05 -4.05
C PHE A 16 -1.44 -4.25 -5.39
N LEU A 17 -2.78 -4.19 -5.41
CA LEU A 17 -3.56 -4.34 -6.64
C LEU A 17 -3.26 -3.23 -7.66
N LEU A 18 -3.03 -2.01 -7.20
CA LEU A 18 -2.65 -0.88 -8.07
C LEU A 18 -1.20 -0.98 -8.58
N PHE A 19 -0.32 -1.65 -7.84
CA PHE A 19 1.09 -1.82 -8.20
C PHE A 19 1.28 -2.80 -9.38
N LEU A 20 0.48 -3.88 -9.41
CA LEU A 20 0.64 -4.98 -10.38
C LEU A 20 0.61 -4.56 -11.86
N PRO A 21 -0.35 -3.74 -12.33
CA PRO A 21 -0.42 -3.37 -13.74
C PRO A 21 0.81 -2.59 -14.24
N GLY A 22 1.44 -1.81 -13.36
CA GLY A 22 2.60 -0.97 -13.65
C GLY A 22 3.93 -1.71 -13.71
N LEU A 23 4.00 -2.93 -13.16
CA LEU A 23 5.19 -3.79 -13.24
C LEU A 23 5.33 -4.54 -14.57
N ARG A 24 4.30 -4.52 -15.41
CA ARG A 24 4.32 -5.25 -16.68
C ARG A 24 5.34 -4.64 -17.65
N PRO A 25 6.10 -5.47 -18.39
CA PRO A 25 6.88 -4.99 -19.52
C PRO A 25 5.96 -4.26 -20.50
N ASN A 26 6.39 -3.09 -20.98
CA ASN A 26 5.61 -2.21 -21.86
C ASN A 26 4.33 -1.60 -21.24
N ALA A 27 4.25 -1.49 -19.90
CA ALA A 27 3.18 -0.72 -19.27
C ALA A 27 3.16 0.72 -19.82
N SER A 28 1.98 1.22 -20.22
CA SER A 28 1.81 2.61 -20.65
C SER A 28 2.29 3.58 -19.57
N LEU A 29 2.72 4.79 -19.95
CA LEU A 29 3.18 5.81 -19.00
C LEU A 29 2.19 6.06 -17.84
N LEU A 30 0.87 6.00 -18.12
CA LEU A 30 -0.16 6.13 -17.09
C LEU A 30 -0.05 5.05 -16.00
N TRP A 31 0.12 3.78 -16.38
CA TRP A 31 0.29 2.65 -15.45
C TRP A 31 1.64 2.66 -14.73
N GLN A 32 2.67 3.22 -15.33
CA GLN A 32 3.94 3.45 -14.63
C GLN A 32 3.80 4.57 -13.60
N ALA A 33 3.08 5.65 -13.94
CA ALA A 33 2.82 6.75 -13.02
C ALA A 33 2.02 6.30 -11.77
N THR A 34 1.17 5.28 -11.89
CA THR A 34 0.44 4.71 -10.75
C THR A 34 1.34 3.96 -9.75
N LEU A 35 2.58 3.63 -10.10
CA LEU A 35 3.52 2.98 -9.17
C LEU A 35 3.83 3.86 -7.96
N VAL A 36 3.87 5.19 -8.14
CA VAL A 36 4.13 6.15 -7.06
C VAL A 36 3.02 6.13 -6.00
N PRO A 37 1.74 6.36 -6.35
CA PRO A 37 0.66 6.27 -5.36
C PRO A 37 0.47 4.84 -4.83
N ALA A 38 0.70 3.80 -5.65
CA ALA A 38 0.65 2.42 -5.17
C ALA A 38 1.69 2.15 -4.08
N ALA A 39 2.94 2.60 -4.27
CA ALA A 39 3.99 2.52 -3.26
C ALA A 39 3.64 3.33 -2.01
N ALA A 40 3.08 4.53 -2.16
CA ALA A 40 2.63 5.34 -1.02
C ALA A 40 1.54 4.63 -0.19
N LEU A 41 0.56 4.01 -0.85
CA LEU A 41 -0.50 3.23 -0.20
C LEU A 41 0.07 2.04 0.57
N LEU A 42 1.00 1.30 -0.04
CA LEU A 42 1.68 0.17 0.61
C LEU A 42 2.47 0.63 1.84
N THR A 43 3.27 1.69 1.72
CA THR A 43 4.06 2.24 2.82
C THR A 43 3.16 2.69 3.96
N TYR A 44 2.13 3.48 3.67
CA TYR A 44 1.23 4.01 4.69
C TYR A 44 0.39 2.90 5.33
N GLY A 45 -0.10 1.94 4.54
CA GLY A 45 -0.81 0.77 5.04
C GLY A 45 0.06 -0.05 6.00
N THR A 46 1.31 -0.31 5.62
CA THR A 46 2.29 -1.03 6.46
C THR A 46 2.53 -0.30 7.78
N TYR A 47 2.76 1.01 7.71
CA TYR A 47 2.97 1.85 8.89
C TYR A 47 1.78 1.78 9.85
N ARG A 48 0.54 1.88 9.35
CA ARG A 48 -0.68 1.86 10.18
C ARG A 48 -0.93 0.51 10.82
N VAL A 49 -0.70 -0.58 10.08
CA VAL A 49 -0.82 -1.94 10.66
C VAL A 49 0.24 -2.14 11.74
N GLY A 50 1.49 -1.73 11.49
CA GLY A 50 2.57 -2.02 12.43
C GLY A 50 2.63 -1.10 13.64
N THR A 51 2.13 0.13 13.56
CA THR A 51 2.00 1.05 14.72
C THR A 51 0.66 0.93 15.46
N SER A 52 -0.20 -0.01 15.07
CA SER A 52 -1.55 -0.19 15.66
C SER A 52 -1.58 -0.58 17.14
N ASN A 53 -0.45 -1.03 17.70
CA ASN A 53 -0.32 -1.36 19.12
C ASN A 53 0.86 -0.59 19.72
N GLU A 54 0.69 -0.08 20.95
CA GLU A 54 1.77 0.59 21.68
C GLU A 54 2.99 -0.33 21.83
N GLY A 55 4.16 0.16 21.43
CA GLY A 55 5.44 -0.57 21.55
C GLY A 55 5.86 -1.42 20.34
N ARG A 56 5.05 -1.53 19.27
CA ARG A 56 5.50 -2.16 18.01
C ARG A 56 6.18 -1.12 17.10
N ALA A 57 7.48 -1.32 16.87
CA ALA A 57 8.23 -0.58 15.87
C ALA A 57 7.95 -1.13 14.45
N VAL A 58 7.89 -0.22 13.48
CA VAL A 58 7.95 -0.47 12.03
C VAL A 58 9.13 0.24 11.43
#